data_AF-A0A3D4DJJ0-F1
#
_entry.id   AF-A0A3D4DJJ0-F1
#
_cell.length_a   1.000
_cell.length_b   1.000
_cell.length_c   1.000
_cell.angle_alpha   90.00
_cell.angle_beta   90.00
_cell.angle_gamma   90.00
#
_symmetry.space_group_name_H-M   'P 1'
#
loop_
_entity.id
_entity.type
_entity.pdbx_description
1 polymer ?
#
loop_
_entity_poly.entity_id
_entity_poly.type
_entity_poly.pdbx_seq_one_letter_code
_entity_poly.pdbx_strand_id
1 'polypeptide(L)'
;MKNGKPFFDRNIFPIEDMNAEKYTRKCADSSVCHIFEKILKLKDLMLTDSGKEESKNRHQIVVDFLYHLFNEENAPELIEYLNNYLK
;
A
#
# COMPACT_ATOMS: atom_id res chain seq x y z
N MET A 1 -12.46 -11.00 -8.16
CA MET A 1 -11.16 -11.19 -7.48
C MET A 1 -10.45 -12.37 -8.12
N LYS A 2 -9.36 -12.19 -8.86
CA LYS A 2 -8.81 -13.27 -9.71
C LYS A 2 -8.06 -14.39 -8.96
N ASN A 3 -7.74 -14.28 -7.66
CA ASN A 3 -6.88 -15.25 -6.95
C ASN A 3 -7.36 -15.67 -5.55
N GLY A 4 -8.61 -15.43 -5.16
CA GLY A 4 -9.15 -15.85 -3.84
C GLY A 4 -8.50 -15.20 -2.60
N LYS A 5 -7.53 -14.29 -2.77
CA LYS A 5 -6.85 -13.60 -1.68
C LYS A 5 -7.78 -12.58 -1.00
N PRO A 6 -7.68 -12.42 0.33
CA PRO A 6 -8.48 -11.43 1.04
C PRO A 6 -8.12 -10.01 0.60
N PHE A 7 -9.09 -9.11 0.72
CA PHE A 7 -8.81 -7.69 0.52
C PHE A 7 -7.86 -7.17 1.60
N PHE A 8 -8.14 -7.53 2.86
CA PHE A 8 -7.42 -7.11 4.04
C PHE A 8 -7.30 -8.28 5.03
N ASP A 9 -6.15 -8.37 5.71
CA ASP A 9 -5.91 -9.25 6.85
C ASP A 9 -5.03 -8.49 7.84
N ARG A 10 -5.56 -8.23 9.05
CA ARG A 10 -4.87 -7.43 10.08
C ARG A 10 -3.58 -8.08 10.58
N ASN A 11 -3.38 -9.37 10.35
CA ASN A 11 -2.21 -10.11 10.83
C ASN A 11 -1.08 -10.19 9.78
N ILE A 12 -1.31 -9.63 8.59
CA ILE A 12 -0.35 -9.68 7.48
C ILE A 12 0.16 -8.26 7.20
N PHE A 13 1.46 -8.07 7.40
CA PHE A 13 2.15 -6.81 7.11
C PHE A 13 2.77 -6.83 5.70
N PRO A 14 2.85 -5.67 5.02
CA PRO A 14 3.52 -5.57 3.72
C PRO A 14 5.02 -5.88 3.81
N ILE A 15 5.60 -6.37 2.71
CA ILE A 15 7.05 -6.61 2.61
C ILE A 15 7.69 -5.46 1.83
N GLU A 16 8.49 -4.65 2.52
CA GLU A 16 9.10 -3.45 1.91
C GLU A 16 10.34 -3.77 1.07
N ASP A 17 11.21 -4.68 1.57
CA ASP A 17 12.45 -5.12 0.93
C ASP A 17 12.23 -6.37 0.05
N MET A 18 11.58 -6.16 -1.09
CA MET A 18 11.50 -7.17 -2.15
C MET A 18 12.64 -6.95 -3.15
N ASN A 19 13.63 -7.85 -3.16
CA ASN A 19 14.57 -7.91 -4.28
C ASN A 19 13.85 -8.40 -5.56
N ALA A 20 14.37 -8.04 -6.75
CA ALA A 20 13.71 -8.31 -8.03
C ALA A 20 13.38 -9.80 -8.28
N GLU A 21 14.18 -10.70 -7.69
CA GLU A 21 14.00 -12.15 -7.78
C GLU A 21 12.81 -12.67 -6.93
N LYS A 22 12.54 -12.06 -5.76
CA LYS A 22 11.34 -12.35 -4.96
C LYS A 22 10.07 -11.77 -5.58
N TYR A 23 10.18 -10.62 -6.27
CA TYR A 23 9.04 -9.93 -6.88
C TYR A 23 8.36 -10.72 -8.00
N THR A 24 9.12 -11.47 -8.81
CA THR A 24 8.55 -12.25 -9.93
C THR A 24 7.80 -13.51 -9.47
N ARG A 25 7.98 -13.94 -8.22
CA ARG A 25 7.41 -15.19 -7.69
C ARG A 25 6.35 -15.00 -6.60
N LYS A 26 6.21 -13.81 -6.01
CA LYS A 26 5.26 -13.56 -4.92
C LYS A 26 4.10 -12.67 -5.37
N CYS A 27 2.88 -13.19 -5.28
CA CYS A 27 1.69 -12.34 -5.27
C CYS A 27 1.53 -11.73 -3.88
N ALA A 28 1.20 -10.44 -3.78
CA ALA A 28 0.83 -9.79 -2.52
C ALA A 28 -0.20 -10.63 -1.75
N ASP A 29 -0.01 -10.79 -0.44
CA ASP A 29 -0.81 -11.70 0.38
C ASP A 29 -2.23 -11.17 0.65
N SER A 30 -2.42 -9.86 0.55
CA SER A 30 -3.72 -9.19 0.49
C SER A 30 -3.69 -8.02 -0.50
N SER A 31 -4.86 -7.45 -0.80
CA SER A 31 -4.95 -6.23 -1.63
C SER A 31 -4.34 -5.02 -0.91
N VAL A 32 -4.49 -4.93 0.41
CA VAL A 32 -3.83 -3.90 1.23
C VAL A 32 -2.30 -4.03 1.17
N CYS A 33 -1.73 -5.22 1.25
CA CYS A 33 -0.28 -5.40 1.06
C CYS A 33 0.19 -4.87 -0.29
N HIS A 34 -0.58 -5.12 -1.37
CA HIS A 34 -0.24 -4.61 -2.70
C HIS A 34 -0.22 -3.08 -2.77
N ILE A 35 -1.10 -2.41 -2.02
CA ILE A 35 -1.16 -0.95 -1.95
C ILE A 35 0.18 -0.39 -1.42
N PHE A 36 0.71 -0.95 -0.33
CA PHE A 36 2.02 -0.55 0.22
C PHE A 36 3.20 -0.96 -0.66
N GLU A 37 3.19 -2.20 -1.14
CA GLU A 37 4.28 -2.77 -1.93
C GLU A 37 4.51 -1.99 -3.24
N LYS A 38 3.43 -1.46 -3.83
CA LYS A 38 3.46 -0.86 -5.17
C LYS A 38 2.76 0.50 -5.26
N ILE A 39 1.47 0.58 -4.94
CA ILE A 39 0.65 1.74 -5.30
C ILE A 39 1.15 3.02 -4.63
N LEU A 40 1.49 2.96 -3.34
CA LEU A 40 1.98 4.12 -2.60
C LEU A 40 3.35 4.62 -3.11
N LYS A 41 4.19 3.72 -3.67
CA LYS A 41 5.51 4.04 -4.25
C LYS A 41 5.42 4.72 -5.62
N LEU A 42 4.28 4.65 -6.32
CA LEU A 42 4.15 5.19 -7.67
C LEU A 42 4.29 6.71 -7.73
N LYS A 43 3.99 7.45 -6.66
CA LYS A 43 4.07 8.93 -6.67
C LYS A 43 5.47 9.43 -7.03
N ASP A 44 6.50 8.74 -6.57
CA ASP A 44 7.91 9.10 -6.75
C ASP A 44 8.49 8.60 -8.07
N LEU A 45 7.75 7.75 -8.79
CA LEU A 45 8.14 7.17 -10.08
C LEU A 45 7.52 7.91 -11.28
N MET A 46 6.73 8.96 -11.04
CA MET A 46 6.11 9.74 -12.11
C MET A 46 7.16 10.55 -12.88
N LEU A 47 7.14 10.45 -14.22
CA LEU A 47 8.15 11.06 -15.08
C LEU A 47 7.82 12.51 -15.47
N THR A 48 6.55 12.83 -15.69
CA THR A 48 6.11 14.17 -16.09
C THR A 48 5.74 15.01 -14.88
N ASP A 49 5.89 16.33 -15.00
CA ASP A 49 5.56 17.23 -13.89
C ASP A 49 4.06 17.22 -13.57
N SER A 50 3.21 17.15 -14.59
CA SER A 50 1.77 16.94 -14.40
C SER A 50 1.44 15.62 -13.70
N GLY A 51 2.20 14.56 -14.00
CA GLY A 51 2.05 13.25 -13.36
C GLY A 51 2.45 13.29 -11.89
N LYS A 52 3.53 13.99 -11.56
CA LYS A 52 3.98 14.19 -10.16
C LYS A 52 2.99 15.02 -9.35
N GLU A 53 2.40 16.05 -9.95
CA GLU A 53 1.37 16.87 -9.30
C GLU A 53 0.11 16.04 -8.99
N GLU A 54 -0.41 15.35 -10.00
CA GLU A 54 -1.62 14.53 -9.88
C GLU A 54 -1.42 13.32 -8.95
N SER A 55 -0.23 12.70 -8.96
CA SER A 55 0.05 11.53 -8.12
C SER A 55 0.07 11.85 -6.63
N LYS A 56 0.43 13.08 -6.22
CA LYS A 56 0.34 13.52 -4.82
C LYS A 56 -1.11 13.47 -4.32
N ASN A 57 -2.05 14.02 -5.11
CA ASN A 57 -3.47 14.02 -4.76
C ASN A 57 -4.02 12.59 -4.67
N ARG A 58 -3.69 11.74 -5.65
CA ARG A 58 -4.13 10.34 -5.66
C ARG A 58 -3.51 9.52 -4.52
N HIS A 59 -2.25 9.78 -4.19
CA HIS A 59 -1.59 9.15 -3.05
C HIS A 59 -2.31 9.49 -1.75
N GLN A 60 -2.70 10.75 -1.54
CA GLN A 60 -3.42 11.15 -0.34
C GLN A 60 -4.78 10.44 -0.22
N ILE A 61 -5.54 10.32 -1.31
CA ILE A 61 -6.82 9.58 -1.31
C ILE A 61 -6.63 8.13 -0.85
N VAL A 62 -5.56 7.47 -1.31
CA VAL A 62 -5.26 6.09 -0.91
C VAL A 62 -4.83 6.01 0.55
N VAL A 63 -4.05 6.97 1.03
CA VAL A 63 -3.64 7.06 2.45
C VAL A 63 -4.86 7.26 3.35
N ASP A 64 -5.75 8.19 3.01
CA ASP A 64 -6.96 8.47 3.78
C ASP A 64 -7.87 7.24 3.83
N PHE A 65 -8.03 6.55 2.70
CA PHE A 65 -8.76 5.28 2.64
C PHE A 65 -8.18 4.24 3.60
N LEU A 66 -6.86 4.09 3.67
CA LEU A 66 -6.21 3.13 4.57
C LEU A 66 -6.43 3.51 6.04
N TYR A 67 -6.36 4.79 6.41
CA TYR A 67 -6.69 5.23 7.77
C TYR A 67 -8.14 4.90 8.13
N HIS A 68 -9.09 5.16 7.23
CA HIS A 68 -10.49 4.81 7.47
C HIS A 68 -10.66 3.30 7.67
N LEU A 69 -10.11 2.50 6.76
CA LEU A 69 -10.16 1.03 6.85
C LEU A 69 -9.59 0.49 8.17
N PHE A 70 -8.41 0.96 8.58
CA PHE A 70 -7.76 0.44 9.79
C PHE A 70 -8.45 0.88 11.08
N ASN A 71 -9.09 2.06 11.07
CA ASN A 71 -9.95 2.49 12.17
C ASN A 71 -11.22 1.62 12.26
N GLU A 72 -11.90 1.38 11.15
CA GLU A 72 -13.11 0.53 11.09
C GLU A 72 -12.83 -0.89 11.59
N GLU A 73 -11.67 -1.44 11.25
CA GLU A 73 -11.25 -2.79 11.61
C GLU A 73 -10.56 -2.89 12.99
N ASN A 74 -10.48 -1.79 13.74
CA ASN A 74 -9.79 -1.69 15.05
C ASN A 74 -8.37 -2.30 14.99
N ALA A 75 -7.56 -1.84 14.03
CA ALA A 75 -6.20 -2.31 13.76
C ALA A 75 -5.15 -1.22 14.04
N PRO A 76 -4.90 -0.87 15.32
CA PRO A 76 -3.99 0.22 15.69
C PRO A 76 -2.54 -0.05 15.25
N GLU A 77 -2.11 -1.30 15.18
CA GLU A 77 -0.76 -1.68 14.75
C GLU A 77 -0.49 -1.28 13.29
N LEU A 78 -1.53 -1.36 12.45
CA LEU A 78 -1.44 -0.98 11.04
C LEU A 78 -1.53 0.53 10.83
N ILE A 79 -2.22 1.25 11.73
CA ILE A 79 -2.18 2.72 11.77
C ILE A 79 -0.77 3.19 12.12
N GLU A 80 -0.14 2.59 13.13
CA GLU A 80 1.25 2.90 13.49
C GLU A 80 2.21 2.57 12.33
N TYR A 81 2.03 1.42 11.69
CA TYR A 81 2.79 1.05 10.51
C TYR A 81 2.64 2.07 9.37
N LEU A 82 1.41 2.49 9.04
CA LEU A 82 1.16 3.52 8.03
C LEU A 82 1.81 4.87 8.40
N ASN A 83 1.72 5.28 9.67
CA ASN A 83 2.37 6.50 10.15
C ASN A 83 3.90 6.43 9.98
N ASN A 84 4.50 5.27 10.20
CA ASN A 84 5.94 5.09 10.01
C ASN A 84 6.33 5.04 8.53
N TYR A 85 5.51 4.40 7.69
CA TYR A 85 5.72 4.33 6.25
C TYR A 85 5.70 5.71 5.56
N LEU A 86 4.88 6.65 6.06
CA LEU A 86 4.73 7.99 5.47
C LEU A 86 5.77 9.02 5.93
N LYS A 87 6.64 8.66 6.89
CA LYS A 87 7.75 9.51 7.33
C LYS A 87 8.90 9.48 6.31
#